data_AF-A0A1G1H1Z1-F1
#
_entry.id   AF-A0A1G1H1Z1-F1
#
_cell.length_a   1.000
_cell.length_b   1.000
_cell.length_c   1.000
_cell.angle_alpha   90.00
_cell.angle_beta   90.00
_cell.angle_gamma   90.00
#
_symmetry.space_group_name_H-M   'P 1'
#
loop_
_entity.id
_entity.type
_entity.pdbx_description
1 polymer ?
#
loop_
_entity_poly.entity_id
_entity_poly.type
_entity_poly.pdbx_seq_one_letter_code
_entity_poly.pdbx_strand_id
1 'polypeptide(L)' 'MKVCDKDLPINFLDERPGDVIRHFADTSKAKEELGFVAKIEIETGVKKYLDWFKNKFPDPAQALKFYEEKNW' A
#
# COMPACT_ATOMS: atom_id res chain seq x y z
N MET A 1 -2.71 6.65 11.90
CA MET A 1 -3.66 5.56 11.63
C MET A 1 -2.93 4.24 11.85
N LYS A 2 -3.41 3.36 12.73
CA LYS A 2 -2.71 2.13 13.15
C LYS A 2 -3.53 0.91 12.74
N VAL A 3 -3.11 0.23 11.67
CA VAL A 3 -3.78 -0.98 11.15
C VAL A 3 -3.07 -2.26 11.62
N CYS A 4 -1.80 -2.15 11.98
CA CYS A 4 -1.00 -3.23 12.54
C CYS A 4 -0.54 -2.83 13.94
N ASP A 5 -0.63 -3.73 14.91
CA ASP A 5 -0.16 -3.51 16.28
C ASP A 5 1.36 -3.70 16.43
N LYS A 6 2.11 -3.18 15.45
CA LYS A 6 3.57 -3.21 15.45
C LYS A 6 4.10 -1.80 15.25
N ASP A 7 5.15 -1.50 15.99
CA ASP A 7 5.97 -0.33 15.75
C ASP A 7 7.11 -0.76 14.83
N LEU A 8 7.11 -0.25 13.59
CA LEU A 8 8.09 -0.61 12.57
C LEU A 8 9.03 0.58 12.38
N PRO A 9 10.35 0.42 12.61
CA PRO A 9 11.29 1.51 12.42
C PRO A 9 11.36 1.90 10.93
N ILE A 10 11.34 3.20 10.67
CA ILE A 10 11.54 3.73 9.31
C ILE A 10 13.04 3.88 9.08
N ASN A 11 13.54 3.23 8.03
CA ASN A 11 14.89 3.45 7.54
C ASN A 11 14.85 4.42 6.35
N PHE A 12 15.44 5.60 6.50
CA PHE A 12 15.48 6.60 5.44
C PHE A 12 16.64 6.29 4.50
N LEU A 13 16.32 6.02 3.24
CA LEU A 13 17.28 5.75 2.17
C LEU A 13 17.26 6.88 1.15
N ASP A 14 18.18 6.84 0.17
CA ASP A 14 18.23 7.80 -0.92
C ASP A 14 16.92 7.83 -1.73
N GLU A 15 16.69 8.92 -2.47
CA GLU A 15 15.51 9.02 -3.33
C GLU A 15 15.55 7.97 -4.44
N ARG A 16 14.42 7.30 -4.69
CA ARG A 16 14.32 6.34 -5.79
C ARG A 16 14.28 7.11 -7.12
N PRO A 17 15.15 6.75 -8.10
CA PRO A 17 15.14 7.40 -9.41
C PRO A 17 13.76 7.29 -10.08
N GLY A 18 13.18 8.43 -10.47
CA GLY A 18 11.89 8.49 -11.18
C GLY A 18 10.65 8.65 -10.29
N ASP A 19 10.81 8.65 -8.96
CA ASP A 19 9.69 8.92 -8.06
C ASP A 19 9.21 10.38 -8.17
N VAL A 20 7.90 10.56 -8.13
CA VAL A 20 7.26 11.88 -8.02
C VAL A 20 6.88 12.14 -6.58
N ILE A 21 7.17 13.35 -6.07
CA ILE A 21 6.99 13.69 -4.65
C ILE A 21 5.54 13.49 -4.18
N ARG A 22 4.57 13.91 -5.00
CA ARG A 22 3.13 13.77 -4.72
C ARG A 22 2.34 13.64 -6.02
N HIS A 23 1.44 12.68 -6.05
CA HIS A 23 0.49 12.50 -7.14
C HIS A 23 -0.84 11.95 -6.60
N PHE A 24 -1.95 12.59 -6.97
CA PHE A 24 -3.30 12.14 -6.63
C PHE A 24 -4.25 12.44 -7.80
N ALA A 25 -5.31 11.64 -7.93
CA ALA A 25 -6.28 11.81 -8.99
C ALA A 25 -7.43 12.72 -8.54
N ASP A 26 -7.78 13.70 -9.38
CA ASP A 26 -9.14 14.24 -9.36
C ASP A 26 -10.09 13.21 -9.99
N THR A 27 -11.13 12.84 -9.24
CA THR A 27 -12.12 11.83 -9.65
C THR A 27 -13.45 12.43 -10.09
N SER A 28 -13.53 13.76 -10.21
CA SER A 28 -14.72 14.50 -10.64
C SER A 28 -15.32 13.96 -11.94
N LYS A 29 -14.49 13.77 -12.98
CA LYS A 29 -14.94 13.25 -14.28
C LYS A 29 -15.54 11.84 -14.18
N ALA A 30 -14.89 10.93 -13.43
CA ALA A 30 -15.40 9.57 -13.25
C ALA A 30 -16.73 9.55 -12.49
N LYS A 31 -16.93 10.48 -11.55
CA LYS A 31 -18.21 10.66 -10.86
C LYS A 31 -19.30 11.15 -11.79
N GLU A 32 -19.00 12.12 -12.65
CA GLU A 32 -19.97 12.71 -13.58
C GLU A 32 -20.38 11.71 -14.67
N GLU A 33 -19.41 11.06 -15.32
CA GLU A 33 -19.69 10.21 -16.49
C GLU A 33 -20.12 8.80 -16.10
N LEU A 34 -19.63 8.26 -14.98
CA LEU A 34 -19.82 6.86 -14.60
C LEU A 34 -20.60 6.69 -13.29
N GLY A 35 -20.92 7.78 -12.59
CA GLY A 35 -21.47 7.70 -11.23
C GLY A 35 -20.49 7.07 -10.21
N PHE A 36 -19.21 6.97 -10.55
CA PHE A 36 -18.22 6.31 -9.71
C PHE A 36 -17.81 7.20 -8.54
N VAL A 37 -17.81 6.62 -7.34
CA VAL A 37 -17.25 7.23 -6.12
C VAL A 37 -16.50 6.15 -5.37
N ALA A 38 -15.26 6.44 -4.96
CA ALA A 38 -14.50 5.56 -4.09
C ALA A 38 -15.21 5.46 -2.72
N LYS A 39 -15.64 4.25 -2.34
CA LYS A 39 -16.39 4.00 -1.10
C LYS A 39 -15.54 3.42 0.03
N ILE A 40 -14.30 3.07 -0.27
CA ILE A 40 -13.39 2.38 0.66
C ILE A 40 -12.32 3.36 1.09
N GLU A 41 -12.34 3.73 2.36
CA GLU A 41 -11.28 4.51 2.99
C GLU A 41 -9.95 3.74 2.98
N ILE A 42 -8.83 4.46 2.98
CA ILE A 42 -7.49 3.87 3.01
C ILE A 42 -7.38 2.85 4.16
N GLU A 43 -7.90 3.18 5.34
CA GLU A 43 -7.89 2.28 6.50
C GLU A 43 -8.57 0.95 6.23
N THR A 44 -9.78 1.01 5.68
CA THR A 44 -10.57 -0.17 5.37
C THR A 44 -9.90 -0.99 4.27
N GLY A 45 -9.32 -0.33 3.27
CA GLY A 45 -8.56 -0.98 2.20
C GLY A 45 -7.35 -1.76 2.72
N VAL A 46 -6.52 -1.13 3.56
CA VAL A 46 -5.34 -1.77 4.15
C VAL A 46 -5.74 -2.94 5.05
N LYS A 47 -6.79 -2.82 5.86
CA LYS A 47 -7.30 -3.94 6.67
C LYS A 47 -7.69 -5.14 5.82
N LYS A 48 -8.52 -4.92 4.79
CA LYS A 48 -8.93 -5.98 3.84
C LYS A 48 -7.75 -6.65 3.15
N TYR A 49 -6.75 -5.86 2.76
CA TYR A 49 -5.52 -6.39 2.16
C TYR A 49 -4.75 -7.28 3.13
N LEU A 50 -4.56 -6.86 4.37
CA LEU A 50 -3.85 -7.65 5.38
C LEU A 50 -4.58 -8.96 5.71
N ASP A 51 -5.92 -8.93 5.77
CA ASP A 51 -6.72 -10.13 6.01
C ASP A 51 -6.53 -11.14 4.88
N TRP A 52 -6.61 -10.69 3.62
CA TRP A 52 -6.31 -11.52 2.46
C TRP A 52 -4.87 -12.05 2.50
N PHE A 53 -3.90 -11.17 2.78
CA PHE A 53 -2.47 -11.50 2.76
C PHE A 53 -2.14 -12.59 3.79
N LYS A 54 -2.60 -12.45 5.04
CA LYS A 54 -2.38 -13.44 6.09
C LYS A 54 -3.01 -14.80 5.76
N ASN A 55 -4.19 -14.80 5.14
CA ASN A 55 -4.85 -16.02 4.72
C ASN A 55 -4.12 -16.70 3.55
N LYS A 56 -3.59 -15.91 2.61
CA LYS A 56 -2.91 -16.44 1.42
C LYS A 56 -1.47 -16.86 1.68
N PHE A 57 -0.80 -16.21 2.63
CA PHE A 57 0.60 -16.43 2.97
C PHE A 57 0.74 -16.74 4.48
N PRO A 58 0.51 -18.00 4.91
CA PRO A 58 0.65 -18.40 6.31
C PRO A 58 2.08 -18.26 6.86
N ASP A 59 3.08 -18.34 5.98
CA ASP A 59 4.49 -18.10 6.29
C ASP A 59 5.10 -17.05 5.35
N PRO A 60 4.83 -15.74 5.58
CA PRO A 60 5.35 -14.66 4.73
C PRO A 60 6.87 -14.57 4.74
N ALA A 61 7.53 -15.09 5.78
CA ALA A 61 8.99 -15.02 5.90
C ALA A 61 9.69 -15.80 4.79
N GLN A 62 9.04 -16.82 4.20
CA GLN A 62 9.59 -17.53 3.04
C GLN A 62 9.74 -16.64 1.81
N ALA A 63 8.82 -15.70 1.59
CA ALA A 63 8.87 -14.78 0.46
C ALA A 63 10.07 -13.81 0.53
N LEU A 64 10.59 -13.56 1.74
CA LEU A 64 11.72 -12.66 1.97
C LEU A 64 13.09 -13.34 1.82
N LYS A 65 13.16 -14.67 1.85
CA LYS A 65 14.45 -15.41 1.81
C LYS A 65 15.27 -15.15 0.55
N PHE A 66 14.62 -14.71 -0.53
CA PHE A 66 15.24 -14.44 -1.82
C PHE A 66 15.14 -12.97 -2.23
N TYR A 67 14.70 -12.09 -1.32
CA TYR A 67 14.56 -10.67 -1.60
C TYR A 67 15.87 -9.94 -1.30
N GLU A 68 16.49 -9.37 -2.34
CA GLU A 68 17.57 -8.41 -2.17
C GLU A 68 16.95 -7.01 -2.03
N GLU A 69 17.23 -6.32 -0.91
CA GLU A 69 16.80 -4.94 -0.74
C GLU A 69 17.55 -4.04 -1.74
N LYS A 70 16.85 -3.63 -2.81
CA LYS A 70 17.32 -2.62 -3.77
C LYS A 70 16.34 -1.45 -3.76
N ASN A 71 16.88 -0.24 -3.71
CA ASN A 71 16.12 0.99 -3.80
C ASN A 71 15.98 1.46 -5.27
N TRP A 72 15.65 0.53 -6.16
CA TRP A 72 15.43 0.74 -7.60
C TRP A 72 14.85 -0.51 -8.26
#